data_AF-Q6J5B0-F1
#
_entry.id   AF-Q6J5B0-F1
#
_cell.length_a   1.000
_cell.length_b   1.000
_cell.length_c   1.000
_cell.angle_alpha   90.00
_cell.angle_beta   90.00
_cell.angle_gamma   90.00
#
_symmetry.space_group_name_H-M   'P 1'
#
loop_
_entity.id
_entity.type
_entity.pdbx_description
1 polymer ?
#
loop_
_entity_poly.entity_id
_entity_poly.type
_entity_poly.pdbx_seq_one_letter_code
_entity_poly.pdbx_strand_id
1 'polypeptide(L)'
;ICSTVFVFVFSFFVWHSTRIVDRISVLLIVFMGFTFIFSTYGLATNISLDTLLDIGGKDTNYAKYAVGMFPVALTSFGYHHSVCTMRAYYGDEKKAKYAISGGTAIALTLYLLWIFSIFGNLPRNQFAPVIASDGNLDILLNALGRVIESNTVKQMINAFSIAAILSSFIGVGLGVFDYLADFFKFDNSKIGRTKSWAVTFLP
;
A
#
# COMPACT_ATOMS: atom_id res chain seq x y z
N ILE A 1 -7.83 4.40 -19.99
CA ILE A 1 -8.21 3.07 -20.55
C ILE A 1 -7.81 1.94 -19.61
N CYS A 2 -6.51 1.73 -19.31
CA CYS A 2 -6.07 0.64 -18.41
C CYS A 2 -6.71 0.71 -17.01
N SER A 3 -6.76 1.88 -16.37
CA SER A 3 -7.40 2.04 -15.06
C SER A 3 -8.91 1.77 -15.10
N THR A 4 -9.57 2.13 -16.19
CA THR A 4 -11.00 1.85 -16.40
C THR A 4 -11.26 0.36 -16.54
N VAL A 5 -10.45 -0.35 -17.34
CA VAL A 5 -10.53 -1.81 -17.47
C VAL A 5 -10.25 -2.49 -16.13
N PHE A 6 -9.24 -2.03 -15.39
CA PHE A 6 -8.95 -2.50 -14.04
C PHE A 6 -10.18 -2.38 -13.12
N VAL A 7 -10.81 -1.20 -13.07
CA VAL A 7 -12.01 -0.98 -12.25
C VAL A 7 -13.13 -1.92 -12.67
N PHE A 8 -13.44 -2.06 -13.97
CA PHE A 8 -14.52 -2.95 -14.42
C PHE A 8 -14.26 -4.42 -14.07
N VAL A 9 -13.03 -4.90 -14.29
CA VAL A 9 -12.67 -6.30 -14.01
C VAL A 9 -12.76 -6.60 -12.51
N PHE A 10 -12.21 -5.73 -11.67
CA PHE A 10 -12.11 -6.03 -10.24
C PHE A 10 -13.36 -5.67 -9.45
N SER A 11 -14.10 -4.64 -9.87
CA SER A 11 -15.39 -4.30 -9.26
C SER A 11 -16.45 -5.37 -9.52
N PHE A 12 -16.30 -6.22 -10.54
CA PHE A 12 -17.16 -7.38 -10.75
C PHE A 12 -17.15 -8.33 -9.55
N PHE A 13 -16.00 -8.56 -8.90
CA PHE A 13 -15.93 -9.39 -7.70
C PHE A 13 -16.72 -8.77 -6.54
N VAL A 14 -16.63 -7.45 -6.40
CA VAL A 14 -17.42 -6.68 -5.42
C VAL A 14 -18.91 -6.80 -5.71
N TRP A 15 -19.32 -6.62 -6.97
CA TRP A 15 -20.72 -6.81 -7.39
C TRP A 15 -21.21 -8.25 -7.13
N HIS A 16 -20.40 -9.27 -7.40
CA HIS A 16 -20.82 -10.66 -7.30
C HIS A 16 -21.03 -11.11 -5.85
N SER A 17 -20.07 -10.92 -4.95
CA SER A 17 -20.20 -11.38 -3.56
C SER A 17 -19.18 -10.79 -2.59
N THR A 18 -19.67 -10.33 -1.44
CA THR A 18 -18.84 -9.89 -0.31
C THR A 18 -17.98 -11.02 0.29
N ARG A 19 -18.45 -12.28 0.24
CA ARG A 19 -17.68 -13.44 0.72
C ARG A 19 -16.48 -13.77 -0.18
N ILE A 20 -16.63 -13.57 -1.49
CA ILE A 20 -15.52 -13.78 -2.43
C ILE A 20 -14.47 -12.70 -2.20
N VAL A 21 -14.91 -11.46 -2.05
CA VAL A 21 -14.04 -10.34 -1.68
C VAL A 21 -13.25 -10.64 -0.42
N ASP A 22 -13.90 -11.07 0.67
CA ASP A 22 -13.23 -11.41 1.92
C ASP A 22 -12.12 -12.46 1.75
N ARG A 23 -12.42 -13.57 1.05
CA ARG A 23 -11.44 -14.63 0.77
C ARG A 23 -10.28 -14.16 -0.10
N ILE A 24 -10.57 -13.37 -1.13
CA ILE A 24 -9.53 -12.80 -2.01
C ILE A 24 -8.65 -11.84 -1.21
N SER A 25 -9.23 -11.00 -0.35
CA SER A 25 -8.49 -10.07 0.50
C SER A 25 -7.53 -10.79 1.43
N VAL A 26 -7.96 -11.87 2.09
CA VAL A 26 -7.08 -12.69 2.94
C VAL A 26 -5.93 -13.29 2.13
N LEU A 27 -6.23 -13.86 0.96
CA LEU A 27 -5.20 -14.41 0.06
C LEU A 27 -4.19 -13.34 -0.36
N LEU A 28 -4.67 -12.15 -0.74
CA LEU A 28 -3.83 -11.02 -1.15
C LEU A 28 -2.95 -10.54 0.00
N ILE A 29 -3.47 -10.45 1.22
CA ILE A 29 -2.69 -10.03 2.39
C ILE A 29 -1.55 -11.02 2.67
N VAL A 30 -1.82 -12.33 2.64
CA VAL A 30 -0.79 -13.36 2.82
C VAL A 30 0.26 -13.28 1.72
N PHE A 31 -0.19 -13.14 0.46
CA PHE A 31 0.69 -13.00 -0.69
C PHE A 31 1.55 -11.73 -0.62
N MET A 32 0.97 -10.59 -0.20
CA MET A 32 1.69 -9.34 0.03
C MET A 32 2.76 -9.50 1.11
N GLY A 33 2.43 -10.16 2.23
CA GLY A 33 3.40 -10.43 3.28
C GLY A 33 4.58 -11.25 2.77
N PHE A 34 4.32 -12.32 2.02
CA PHE A 34 5.36 -13.19 1.46
C PHE A 34 6.25 -12.46 0.44
N THR A 35 5.62 -11.78 -0.52
CA THR A 35 6.35 -11.02 -1.57
C THR A 35 7.16 -9.87 -0.97
N PHE A 36 6.62 -9.14 0.01
CA PHE A 36 7.32 -8.08 0.71
C PHE A 36 8.55 -8.58 1.47
N ILE A 37 8.41 -9.69 2.22
CA ILE A 37 9.54 -10.28 2.96
C ILE A 37 10.64 -10.70 1.99
N PHE A 38 10.27 -11.41 0.91
CA PHE A 38 11.26 -11.88 -0.06
C PHE A 38 11.95 -10.73 -0.80
N SER A 39 11.20 -9.71 -1.23
CA SER A 39 11.78 -8.54 -1.88
C SER A 39 12.70 -7.77 -0.95
N THR A 40 12.25 -7.52 0.28
CA THR A 40 13.02 -6.77 1.28
C THR A 40 14.29 -7.53 1.65
N TYR A 41 14.21 -8.86 1.80
CA TYR A 41 15.39 -9.69 2.04
C TYR A 41 16.41 -9.59 0.90
N GLY A 42 15.96 -9.70 -0.36
CA GLY A 42 16.85 -9.59 -1.52
C GLY A 42 17.47 -8.20 -1.70
N LEU A 43 16.78 -7.14 -1.26
CA LEU A 43 17.36 -5.79 -1.20
C LEU A 43 18.30 -5.63 -0.01
N ALA A 44 17.97 -6.22 1.14
CA ALA A 44 18.72 -6.08 2.38
C ALA A 44 20.14 -6.64 2.29
N THR A 45 20.35 -7.70 1.51
CA THR A 45 21.68 -8.30 1.28
C THR A 45 22.64 -7.40 0.49
N ASN A 46 22.12 -6.36 -0.17
CA ASN A 46 22.89 -5.45 -1.03
C ASN A 46 23.01 -4.02 -0.46
N ILE A 47 22.58 -3.80 0.78
CA ILE A 47 22.59 -2.47 1.40
C ILE A 47 24.04 -1.97 1.59
N SER A 48 24.32 -0.81 1.01
CA SER A 48 25.52 -0.02 1.27
C SER A 48 25.23 1.06 2.31
N LEU A 49 25.98 1.06 3.42
CA LEU A 49 25.88 2.10 4.45
C LEU A 49 26.29 3.48 3.91
N ASP A 50 27.25 3.54 2.99
CA ASP A 50 27.67 4.78 2.34
C ASP A 50 26.52 5.41 1.54
N THR A 51 25.75 4.58 0.83
CA THR A 51 24.57 5.02 0.07
C THR A 51 23.43 5.43 1.01
N LEU A 52 23.17 4.64 2.05
CA LEU A 52 22.10 4.88 3.02
C LEU A 52 22.30 6.20 3.79
N LEU A 53 23.52 6.45 4.26
CA LEU A 53 23.88 7.62 5.06
C LEU A 53 24.30 8.81 4.19
N ASP A 54 24.31 8.66 2.86
CA ASP A 54 24.72 9.68 1.89
C ASP A 54 26.14 10.21 2.17
N ILE A 55 27.07 9.29 2.47
CA ILE A 55 28.47 9.60 2.79
C ILE A 55 29.17 10.07 1.50
N GLY A 56 29.22 11.38 1.29
CA GLY A 56 29.73 12.02 0.07
C GLY A 56 28.71 12.89 -0.67
N GLY A 57 27.48 12.99 -0.15
CA GLY A 57 26.44 13.90 -0.67
C GLY A 57 26.87 15.37 -0.59
N LYS A 58 26.56 16.14 -1.64
CA LYS A 58 26.83 17.59 -1.70
C LYS A 58 25.74 18.44 -1.01
N ASP A 59 24.58 17.84 -0.73
CA ASP A 59 23.43 18.53 -0.17
C ASP A 59 23.40 18.31 1.35
N THR A 60 23.50 19.40 2.12
CA THR A 60 23.49 19.35 3.59
C THR A 60 22.13 19.77 4.17
N ASN A 61 21.22 20.29 3.34
CA ASN A 61 19.92 20.77 3.79
C ASN A 61 18.84 19.70 3.64
N TYR A 62 18.80 18.79 4.62
CA TYR A 62 17.82 17.70 4.67
C TYR A 62 16.42 18.12 5.16
N ALA A 63 16.31 19.29 5.81
CA ALA A 63 15.06 19.76 6.41
C ALA A 63 13.95 19.94 5.36
N LYS A 64 14.28 20.43 4.17
CA LYS A 64 13.34 20.59 3.05
C LYS A 64 12.67 19.26 2.65
N TYR A 65 13.44 18.17 2.66
CA TYR A 65 12.92 16.84 2.33
C TYR A 65 12.06 16.28 3.46
N ALA A 66 12.41 16.54 4.72
CA ALA A 66 11.58 16.15 5.86
C ALA A 66 10.21 16.82 5.83
N VAL A 67 10.16 18.13 5.52
CA VAL A 67 8.90 18.87 5.36
C VAL A 67 8.09 18.33 4.18
N GLY A 68 8.72 18.05 3.04
CA GLY A 68 8.05 17.46 1.87
C GLY A 68 7.51 16.04 2.12
N MET A 69 8.18 15.25 2.96
CA MET A 69 7.75 13.90 3.35
C MET A 69 6.60 13.92 4.37
N PHE A 70 6.45 14.99 5.14
CA PHE A 70 5.53 15.05 6.28
C PHE A 70 4.07 14.70 5.92
N PRO A 71 3.47 15.19 4.82
CA PRO A 71 2.10 14.81 4.44
C PRO A 71 1.98 13.30 4.17
N VAL A 72 2.96 12.73 3.47
CA VAL A 72 2.99 11.28 3.17
C VAL A 72 3.11 10.47 4.46
N ALA A 73 3.98 10.88 5.38
CA ALA A 73 4.14 10.23 6.67
C ALA A 73 2.84 10.30 7.49
N LEU A 74 2.15 11.44 7.50
CA LEU A 74 0.89 11.63 8.21
C LEU A 74 -0.22 10.72 7.64
N THR A 75 -0.37 10.68 6.31
CA THR A 75 -1.37 9.84 5.64
C THR A 75 -1.09 8.34 5.84
N SER A 76 0.18 7.93 5.88
CA SER A 76 0.57 6.54 6.15
C SER A 76 0.13 6.02 7.51
N PHE A 77 -0.06 6.90 8.51
CA PHE A 77 -0.60 6.55 9.83
C PHE A 77 -2.05 7.05 10.03
N GLY A 78 -2.84 7.06 8.95
CA GLY A 78 -4.23 7.51 8.90
C GLY A 78 -5.27 6.68 9.67
N TYR A 79 -4.89 5.86 10.67
CA TYR A 79 -5.81 4.97 11.41
C TYR A 79 -6.62 5.68 12.51
N HIS A 80 -6.52 7.01 12.63
CA HIS A 80 -7.17 7.80 13.68
C HIS A 80 -8.70 7.60 13.72
N HIS A 81 -9.34 7.43 12.55
CA HIS A 81 -10.77 7.12 12.45
C HIS A 81 -11.14 5.74 13.02
N SER A 82 -10.20 4.78 13.04
CA SER A 82 -10.41 3.42 13.52
C SER A 82 -10.28 3.31 15.04
N VAL A 83 -9.77 4.35 15.72
CA VAL A 83 -9.55 4.33 17.19
C VAL A 83 -10.87 4.12 17.94
N CYS A 84 -11.92 4.83 17.54
CA CYS A 84 -13.25 4.67 18.13
C CYS A 84 -13.80 3.25 17.91
N THR A 85 -13.64 2.72 16.70
CA THR A 85 -14.05 1.36 16.34
C THR A 85 -13.29 0.31 17.17
N MET A 86 -11.97 0.47 17.35
CA MET A 86 -11.17 -0.45 18.17
C MET A 86 -11.58 -0.41 19.64
N ARG A 87 -11.84 0.78 20.20
CA ARG A 87 -12.34 0.90 21.59
C ARG A 87 -13.69 0.19 21.76
N ALA A 88 -14.62 0.39 20.82
CA ALA A 88 -15.92 -0.26 20.83
C ALA A 88 -15.81 -1.78 20.67
N TYR A 89 -14.96 -2.25 19.76
CA TYR A 89 -14.76 -3.68 19.48
C TYR A 89 -14.18 -4.44 20.69
N TYR A 90 -13.15 -3.89 21.33
CA TYR A 90 -12.50 -4.55 22.47
C TYR A 90 -13.25 -4.37 23.79
N GLY A 91 -14.10 -3.34 23.91
CA GLY A 91 -14.81 -2.98 25.15
C GLY A 91 -13.89 -2.59 26.32
N ASP A 92 -12.59 -2.50 26.09
CA ASP A 92 -11.53 -2.27 27.08
C ASP A 92 -10.47 -1.36 26.45
N GLU A 93 -10.28 -0.18 27.06
CA GLU A 93 -9.34 0.84 26.59
C GLU A 93 -7.89 0.38 26.62
N LYS A 94 -7.51 -0.47 27.58
CA LYS A 94 -6.14 -1.01 27.66
C LYS A 94 -5.89 -1.96 26.49
N LYS A 95 -6.84 -2.85 26.20
CA LYS A 95 -6.74 -3.78 25.05
C LYS A 95 -6.70 -3.03 23.73
N ALA A 96 -7.59 -2.04 23.55
CA ALA A 96 -7.60 -1.20 22.36
C ALA A 96 -6.28 -0.43 22.18
N LYS A 97 -5.73 0.15 23.27
CA LYS A 97 -4.42 0.80 23.26
C LYS A 97 -3.32 -0.15 22.79
N TYR A 98 -3.24 -1.36 23.33
CA TYR A 98 -2.20 -2.32 22.91
C TYR A 98 -2.38 -2.77 21.45
N ALA A 99 -3.62 -2.98 20.99
CA ALA A 99 -3.89 -3.32 19.60
C ALA A 99 -3.44 -2.19 18.64
N ILE A 100 -3.77 -0.93 18.97
CA ILE A 100 -3.37 0.24 18.17
C ILE A 100 -1.84 0.42 18.19
N SER A 101 -1.22 0.39 19.37
CA SER A 101 0.24 0.50 19.52
C SER A 101 0.98 -0.63 18.79
N GLY A 102 0.50 -1.86 18.90
CA GLY A 102 1.06 -3.02 18.19
C GLY A 102 0.95 -2.87 16.68
N GLY A 103 -0.24 -2.54 16.16
CA GLY A 103 -0.45 -2.31 14.72
C GLY A 103 0.42 -1.17 14.19
N THR A 104 0.54 -0.07 14.95
CA THR A 104 1.40 1.07 14.59
C THR A 104 2.87 0.69 14.56
N ALA A 105 3.35 -0.08 15.55
CA ALA A 105 4.73 -0.54 15.60
C ALA A 105 5.07 -1.50 14.45
N ILE A 106 4.14 -2.39 14.08
CA ILE A 106 4.27 -3.27 12.92
C ILE A 106 4.37 -2.43 11.64
N ALA A 107 3.45 -1.49 11.42
CA ALA A 107 3.46 -0.61 10.25
C ALA A 107 4.75 0.20 10.15
N LEU A 108 5.19 0.81 11.25
CA LEU A 108 6.45 1.57 11.31
C LEU A 108 7.65 0.68 10.95
N THR A 109 7.71 -0.54 11.46
CA THR A 109 8.80 -1.48 11.15
C THR A 109 8.85 -1.80 9.66
N LEU A 110 7.70 -2.09 9.05
CA LEU A 110 7.62 -2.37 7.61
C LEU A 110 8.04 -1.15 6.77
N TYR A 111 7.64 0.06 7.17
CA TYR A 111 8.07 1.29 6.49
C TYR A 111 9.57 1.53 6.61
N LEU A 112 10.16 1.33 7.79
CA LEU A 112 11.61 1.49 7.98
C LEU A 112 12.39 0.45 7.17
N LEU A 113 11.94 -0.82 7.17
CA LEU A 113 12.54 -1.86 6.34
C LEU A 113 12.52 -1.49 4.86
N TRP A 114 11.37 -1.02 4.36
CA TRP A 114 11.26 -0.54 2.99
C TRP A 114 12.20 0.64 2.71
N ILE A 115 12.20 1.66 3.55
CA ILE A 115 13.05 2.85 3.38
C ILE A 115 14.53 2.45 3.36
N PHE A 116 14.99 1.62 4.30
CA PHE A 116 16.37 1.16 4.35
C PHE A 116 16.73 0.30 3.14
N SER A 117 15.85 -0.58 2.69
CA SER A 117 16.06 -1.37 1.48
C SER A 117 16.19 -0.50 0.23
N ILE A 118 15.39 0.56 0.09
CA ILE A 118 15.44 1.43 -1.10
C ILE A 118 16.64 2.39 -1.02
N PHE A 119 16.80 3.14 0.07
CA PHE A 119 17.89 4.11 0.21
C PHE A 119 19.26 3.49 0.43
N GLY A 120 19.33 2.23 0.90
CA GLY A 120 20.58 1.49 1.00
C GLY A 120 21.08 0.95 -0.35
N ASN A 121 20.22 0.90 -1.36
CA ASN A 121 20.55 0.35 -2.68
C ASN A 121 20.53 1.39 -3.80
N LEU A 122 19.81 2.50 -3.65
CA LEU A 122 19.72 3.53 -4.68
C LEU A 122 20.31 4.86 -4.16
N PRO A 123 21.42 5.35 -4.77
CA PRO A 123 21.95 6.66 -4.45
C PRO A 123 20.97 7.81 -4.73
N ARG A 124 20.98 8.86 -3.90
CA ARG A 124 20.02 9.99 -3.98
C ARG A 124 19.96 10.65 -5.36
N ASN A 125 21.10 10.80 -6.03
CA ASN A 125 21.19 11.40 -7.38
C ASN A 125 20.48 10.56 -8.46
N GLN A 126 20.21 9.29 -8.20
CA GLN A 126 19.50 8.40 -9.13
C GLN A 126 17.98 8.40 -8.95
N PHE A 127 17.43 9.13 -7.98
CA PHE A 127 15.98 9.29 -7.82
C PHE A 127 15.35 10.31 -8.77
N ALA A 128 16.15 11.14 -9.46
CA ALA A 128 15.64 12.15 -10.40
C ALA A 128 14.60 11.61 -11.42
N PRO A 129 14.84 10.48 -12.14
CA PRO A 129 13.82 9.91 -13.03
C PRO A 129 12.57 9.41 -12.29
N VAL A 130 12.70 8.92 -11.07
CA VAL A 130 11.57 8.45 -10.25
C VAL A 130 10.69 9.63 -9.86
N ILE A 131 11.29 10.73 -9.39
CA ILE A 131 10.61 11.97 -9.02
C ILE A 131 9.90 12.58 -10.22
N ALA A 132 10.57 12.63 -11.39
CA ALA A 132 9.99 13.14 -12.63
C ALA A 132 8.79 12.32 -13.14
N SER A 133 8.59 11.12 -12.60
CA SER A 133 7.50 10.20 -12.92
C SER A 133 6.47 10.05 -11.81
N ASP A 134 6.40 11.03 -10.90
CA ASP A 134 5.50 11.02 -9.74
C ASP A 134 5.62 9.76 -8.86
N GLY A 135 6.85 9.24 -8.72
CA GLY A 135 7.11 8.06 -7.90
C GLY A 135 6.71 6.73 -8.55
N ASN A 136 6.67 6.66 -9.88
CA ASN A 136 6.36 5.43 -10.60
C ASN A 136 7.26 4.27 -10.15
N LEU A 137 6.63 3.18 -9.70
CA LEU A 137 7.33 2.03 -9.15
C LEU A 137 8.18 1.31 -10.19
N ASP A 138 7.73 1.17 -11.43
CA ASP A 138 8.51 0.50 -12.48
C ASP A 138 9.79 1.28 -12.79
N ILE A 139 9.74 2.61 -12.75
CA ILE A 139 10.92 3.46 -12.91
C ILE A 139 11.87 3.31 -11.71
N LEU A 140 11.35 3.27 -10.48
CA LEU A 140 12.14 2.98 -9.28
C LEU A 140 12.82 1.60 -9.38
N LEU A 141 12.09 0.58 -9.82
CA LEU A 141 12.60 -0.78 -10.00
C LEU A 141 13.62 -0.89 -11.13
N ASN A 142 13.46 -0.12 -12.20
CA ASN A 142 14.47 -0.05 -13.25
C ASN A 142 15.74 0.66 -12.78
N ALA A 143 15.62 1.68 -11.92
CA ALA A 143 16.78 2.33 -11.31
C ALA A 143 17.51 1.37 -10.34
N LEU A 144 16.76 0.65 -9.49
CA LEU A 144 17.30 -0.38 -8.59
C LEU A 144 17.90 -1.57 -9.35
N GLY A 145 17.29 -2.02 -10.44
CA GLY A 145 17.77 -3.15 -11.23
C GLY A 145 19.10 -2.91 -11.95
N ARG A 146 19.54 -1.64 -12.07
CA ARG A 146 20.91 -1.30 -12.50
C ARG A 146 21.95 -1.52 -11.40
N VAL A 147 21.51 -1.56 -10.15
CA VAL A 147 22.37 -1.74 -8.97
C VAL A 147 22.29 -3.18 -8.45
N ILE A 148 21.14 -3.84 -8.60
CA ILE A 148 20.87 -5.19 -8.12
C ILE A 148 20.55 -6.10 -9.31
N GLU A 149 21.47 -6.99 -9.65
CA GLU A 149 21.31 -7.99 -10.72
C GLU A 149 20.37 -9.15 -10.31
N SER A 150 19.15 -8.86 -9.84
CA SER A 150 18.16 -9.89 -9.50
C SER A 150 16.80 -9.60 -10.12
N ASN A 151 16.55 -10.22 -11.27
CA ASN A 151 15.25 -10.21 -11.93
C ASN A 151 14.14 -10.74 -11.00
N THR A 152 14.48 -11.67 -10.11
CA THR A 152 13.57 -12.21 -9.09
C THR A 152 13.12 -11.15 -8.10
N VAL A 153 14.02 -10.30 -7.58
CA VAL A 153 13.65 -9.23 -6.65
C VAL A 153 12.71 -8.23 -7.32
N LYS A 154 13.01 -7.85 -8.56
CA LYS A 154 12.13 -6.96 -9.36
C LYS A 154 10.73 -7.54 -9.53
N GLN A 155 10.63 -8.82 -9.90
CA GLN A 155 9.35 -9.52 -10.05
C GLN A 155 8.56 -9.58 -8.74
N MET A 156 9.23 -9.82 -7.61
CA MET A 156 8.58 -9.89 -6.30
C MET A 156 8.04 -8.54 -5.84
N ILE A 157 8.78 -7.44 -6.08
CA ILE A 157 8.28 -6.09 -5.75
C ILE A 157 7.11 -5.71 -6.65
N ASN A 158 7.17 -6.02 -7.95
CA ASN A 158 6.06 -5.77 -8.86
C ASN A 158 4.81 -6.56 -8.45
N ALA A 159 4.98 -7.85 -8.12
CA ALA A 159 3.90 -8.70 -7.61
C ALA A 159 3.31 -8.16 -6.29
N PHE A 160 4.15 -7.73 -5.35
CA PHE A 160 3.72 -7.07 -4.12
C PHE A 160 2.87 -5.83 -4.41
N SER A 161 3.33 -4.97 -5.32
CA SER A 161 2.62 -3.72 -5.66
C SER A 161 1.28 -3.97 -6.33
N ILE A 162 1.21 -4.90 -7.29
CA ILE A 162 -0.06 -5.28 -7.92
C ILE A 162 -1.03 -5.80 -6.86
N ALA A 163 -0.56 -6.69 -5.97
CA ALA A 163 -1.39 -7.24 -4.90
C ALA A 163 -1.85 -6.15 -3.91
N ALA A 164 -0.98 -5.19 -3.58
CA ALA A 164 -1.30 -4.07 -2.69
C ALA A 164 -2.38 -3.15 -3.30
N ILE A 165 -2.22 -2.77 -4.57
CA ILE A 165 -3.19 -1.96 -5.30
C ILE A 165 -4.53 -2.69 -5.38
N LEU A 166 -4.51 -3.98 -5.72
CA LEU A 166 -5.72 -4.78 -5.83
C LEU A 166 -6.43 -4.97 -4.48
N SER A 167 -5.68 -5.27 -3.43
CA SER A 167 -6.21 -5.44 -2.06
C SER A 167 -6.86 -4.15 -1.57
N SER A 168 -6.20 -3.01 -1.78
CA SER A 168 -6.74 -1.69 -1.45
C SER A 168 -8.02 -1.38 -2.24
N PHE A 169 -8.00 -1.62 -3.56
CA PHE A 169 -9.17 -1.41 -4.41
C PHE A 169 -10.36 -2.24 -3.96
N ILE A 170 -10.16 -3.54 -3.69
CA ILE A 170 -11.22 -4.44 -3.27
C ILE A 170 -11.76 -4.06 -1.89
N GLY A 171 -10.88 -3.80 -0.92
CA GLY A 171 -11.27 -3.46 0.45
C GLY A 171 -12.00 -2.13 0.56
N VAL A 172 -11.43 -1.07 -0.01
CA VAL A 172 -12.06 0.26 -0.02
C VAL A 172 -13.29 0.26 -0.91
N GLY A 173 -13.21 -0.36 -2.10
CA GLY A 173 -14.32 -0.46 -3.03
C GLY A 173 -15.54 -1.17 -2.44
N LEU A 174 -15.32 -2.25 -1.69
CA LEU A 174 -16.41 -2.91 -0.95
C LEU A 174 -16.99 -2.00 0.14
N GLY A 175 -16.15 -1.30 0.92
CA GLY A 175 -16.62 -0.39 1.95
C GLY A 175 -17.47 0.76 1.39
N VAL A 176 -17.08 1.35 0.27
CA VAL A 176 -17.85 2.39 -0.42
C VAL A 176 -19.13 1.80 -1.04
N PHE A 177 -19.07 0.59 -1.60
CA PHE A 177 -20.22 -0.13 -2.12
C PHE A 177 -21.29 -0.34 -1.05
N ASP A 178 -20.91 -0.87 0.12
CA ASP A 178 -21.83 -1.14 1.22
C ASP A 178 -22.37 0.17 1.81
N TYR A 179 -21.53 1.19 1.98
CA TYR A 179 -21.96 2.52 2.43
C TYR A 179 -23.01 3.14 1.51
N LEU A 180 -22.79 3.12 0.20
CA LEU A 180 -23.74 3.69 -0.77
C LEU A 180 -25.01 2.85 -0.90
N ALA A 181 -24.91 1.52 -0.79
CA ALA A 181 -26.08 0.64 -0.74
C ALA A 181 -26.99 1.00 0.45
N ASP A 182 -26.40 1.19 1.64
CA ASP A 182 -27.13 1.59 2.84
C ASP A 182 -27.70 3.01 2.72
N PHE A 183 -26.91 3.96 2.19
CA PHE A 183 -27.32 5.36 2.02
C PHE A 183 -28.54 5.50 1.08
N PHE A 184 -28.52 4.80 -0.07
CA PHE A 184 -29.63 4.82 -1.02
C PHE A 184 -30.71 3.77 -0.72
N LYS A 185 -30.54 2.95 0.33
CA LYS A 185 -31.45 1.86 0.72
C LYS A 185 -31.67 0.84 -0.40
N PHE A 186 -30.61 0.52 -1.15
CA PHE A 186 -30.64 -0.52 -2.16
C PHE A 186 -30.67 -1.90 -1.49
N ASP A 187 -31.48 -2.81 -2.02
CA ASP A 187 -31.56 -4.18 -1.51
C ASP A 187 -30.40 -5.05 -2.03
N ASN A 188 -30.24 -6.24 -1.45
CA ASN A 188 -29.21 -7.18 -1.87
C ASN A 188 -29.64 -8.04 -3.08
N SER A 189 -30.70 -7.65 -3.80
CA SER A 189 -31.12 -8.31 -5.04
C SER A 189 -30.10 -8.05 -6.15
N LYS A 190 -30.15 -8.83 -7.25
CA LYS A 190 -29.28 -8.57 -8.42
C LYS A 190 -29.43 -7.13 -8.93
N ILE A 191 -30.64 -6.59 -8.90
CA ILE A 191 -30.94 -5.23 -9.36
C ILE A 191 -30.39 -4.21 -8.36
N GLY A 192 -30.64 -4.39 -7.06
CA GLY A 192 -30.13 -3.50 -6.02
C GLY A 192 -28.60 -3.44 -6.00
N ARG A 193 -27.94 -4.60 -6.05
CA ARG A 193 -26.47 -4.67 -6.15
C ARG A 193 -25.93 -4.02 -7.42
N THR A 194 -26.63 -4.12 -8.55
CA THR A 194 -26.22 -3.44 -9.78
C THR A 194 -26.32 -1.93 -9.65
N LYS A 195 -27.36 -1.41 -8.96
CA LYS A 195 -27.47 0.02 -8.64
C LYS A 195 -26.34 0.47 -7.72
N SER A 196 -26.07 -0.27 -6.64
CA SER A 196 -24.95 0.02 -5.73
C SER A 196 -23.62 0.03 -6.48
N TRP A 197 -23.36 -0.99 -7.31
CA TRP A 197 -22.14 -1.07 -8.11
C TRP A 197 -22.00 0.10 -9.08
N ALA A 198 -23.09 0.50 -9.74
CA ALA A 198 -23.08 1.61 -10.68
C ALA A 198 -22.72 2.93 -9.98
N VAL A 199 -23.33 3.23 -8.82
CA VAL A 199 -23.01 4.47 -8.08
C VAL A 199 -21.63 4.46 -7.42
N THR A 200 -21.04 3.27 -7.22
CA THR A 200 -19.69 3.13 -6.63
C THR A 200 -18.58 3.22 -7.67
N PHE A 201 -18.74 2.59 -8.83
CA PHE A 201 -17.62 2.32 -9.74
C PHE A 201 -17.74 2.97 -11.13
N LEU A 202 -18.91 3.49 -11.51
CA LEU A 202 -19.01 4.29 -12.74
C LEU A 202 -18.52 5.72 -12.48
N PRO A 203 -17.75 6.30 -13.42
CA PRO A 203 -17.28 7.68 -13.33
C PRO A 203 -18.41 8.71 -13.46
#